data_AF-A0A7Y7YMU5-F1
#
_entry.id   AF-A0A7Y7YMU5-F1
#
_cell.length_a   1.000
_cell.length_b   1.000
_cell.length_c   1.000
_cell.angle_alpha   90.00
_cell.angle_beta   90.00
_cell.angle_gamma   90.00
#
_symmetry.space_group_name_H-M   'P 1'
#
loop_
_entity.id
_entity.type
_entity.pdbx_description
1 polymer ?
#
loop_
_entity_poly.entity_id
_entity_poly.type
_entity_poly.pdbx_seq_one_letter_code
_entity_poly.pdbx_strand_id
1 'polypeptide(L)'
;MNNSSIAKILSISLFFSCNIGYSSSNNINLQETVSAVSTQQDGVTNNDVLKYLSDKYSNEISNLGLTDKRLNSNVYVRASLNDNFLFFSNLKQFISVFYDLPNLQSVKVVKYNNYIGFKVKLAGRPATGFALYQEDNEFFLKGVINEKGLIAAENIEEEGLVFNSYYSVAFVVFNKNGVRY
;
A
#
# COMPACT_ATOMS: atom_id res chain seq x y z
N MET A 1 13.16 -21.61 4.26
CA MET A 1 12.49 -20.53 3.50
C MET A 1 11.86 -21.14 2.26
N ASN A 2 10.55 -20.96 2.06
CA ASN A 2 9.88 -21.45 0.86
C ASN A 2 9.93 -20.35 -0.20
N ASN A 3 10.82 -20.46 -1.19
CA ASN A 3 10.98 -19.51 -2.31
C ASN A 3 9.65 -19.19 -3.03
N SER A 4 8.62 -20.02 -2.84
CA SER A 4 7.26 -19.83 -3.35
C SER A 4 6.52 -18.63 -2.75
N SER A 5 6.75 -18.25 -1.49
CA SER A 5 5.98 -17.17 -0.84
C SER A 5 6.46 -15.78 -1.32
N ILE A 6 7.78 -15.56 -1.29
CA ILE A 6 8.46 -14.36 -1.79
C ILE A 6 8.09 -14.07 -3.25
N ALA A 7 8.14 -15.09 -4.13
CA ALA A 7 7.79 -14.92 -5.54
C ALA A 7 6.33 -14.48 -5.74
N LYS A 8 5.40 -14.95 -4.90
CA LYS A 8 3.99 -14.53 -4.96
C LYS A 8 3.81 -13.09 -4.49
N ILE A 9 4.50 -12.66 -3.43
CA ILE A 9 4.43 -11.29 -2.93
C ILE A 9 4.99 -10.31 -3.97
N LEU A 10 6.17 -10.58 -4.51
CA LEU A 10 6.80 -9.75 -5.54
C LEU A 10 5.95 -9.63 -6.81
N SER A 11 5.27 -10.71 -7.22
CA SER A 11 4.39 -10.68 -8.39
C SER A 11 3.21 -9.70 -8.25
N ILE A 12 2.81 -9.35 -7.02
CA ILE A 12 1.71 -8.42 -6.78
C ILE A 12 2.10 -6.98 -7.07
N SER A 13 3.34 -6.59 -6.77
CA SER A 13 3.91 -5.32 -7.20
C SER A 13 3.88 -5.18 -8.73
N LEU A 14 4.24 -6.25 -9.44
CA LEU A 14 4.16 -6.32 -10.91
C LEU A 14 2.73 -6.14 -11.43
N PHE A 15 1.73 -6.72 -10.75
CA PHE A 15 0.32 -6.52 -11.11
C PHE A 15 -0.15 -5.07 -10.97
N PHE A 16 0.51 -4.23 -10.17
CA PHE A 16 0.27 -2.79 -10.16
C PHE A 16 1.19 -2.01 -11.13
N SER A 17 2.40 -2.49 -11.41
CA SER A 17 3.42 -1.74 -12.17
C SER A 17 3.49 -2.03 -13.69
N CYS A 18 2.88 -3.10 -14.22
CA CYS A 18 3.00 -3.48 -15.64
C CYS A 18 2.37 -2.54 -16.71
N ASN A 19 2.12 -1.26 -16.41
CA ASN A 19 2.02 -0.21 -17.45
C ASN A 19 2.34 1.17 -16.84
N ILE A 20 3.50 1.32 -16.21
CA ILE A 20 4.17 2.63 -16.24
C ILE A 20 5.05 2.62 -17.50
N GLY A 21 4.40 2.68 -18.66
CA GLY A 21 5.08 2.90 -19.93
C GLY A 21 5.58 4.34 -20.00
N TYR A 22 6.61 4.66 -19.23
CA TYR A 22 7.53 5.72 -19.62
C TYR A 22 8.68 5.04 -20.34
N SER A 23 8.69 5.19 -21.67
CA SER A 23 9.92 5.18 -22.45
C SER A 23 10.86 6.22 -21.84
N SER A 24 11.72 5.80 -20.93
CA SER A 24 12.95 6.52 -20.62
C SER A 24 13.99 5.47 -20.25
N SER A 25 14.93 5.30 -21.17
CA SER A 25 16.14 4.52 -20.97
C SER A 25 16.94 5.16 -19.84
N ASN A 26 16.80 4.67 -18.61
CA ASN A 26 17.88 4.66 -17.64
C ASN A 26 17.59 3.63 -16.53
N ASN A 27 18.59 2.78 -16.34
CA ASN A 27 18.59 1.61 -15.46
C ASN A 27 18.11 1.95 -14.04
N ILE A 28 17.01 1.35 -13.60
CA ILE A 28 16.60 1.37 -12.20
C ILE A 28 17.26 0.17 -11.51
N ASN A 29 18.39 0.44 -10.88
CA ASN A 29 19.00 -0.45 -9.91
C ASN A 29 18.14 -0.40 -8.64
N LEU A 30 17.34 -1.46 -8.40
CA LEU A 30 16.35 -1.56 -7.32
C LEU A 30 16.97 -1.77 -5.92
N GLN A 31 18.17 -1.22 -5.65
CA GLN A 31 18.92 -1.54 -4.44
C GLN A 31 19.41 -0.38 -3.57
N GLU A 32 19.11 0.87 -3.91
CA GLU A 32 19.40 2.00 -3.00
C GLU A 32 18.29 3.04 -3.04
N THR A 33 17.35 2.96 -2.09
CA THR A 33 16.50 4.12 -1.74
C THR A 33 16.03 4.00 -0.29
N VAL A 34 16.97 3.77 0.62
CA VAL A 34 16.77 4.06 2.05
C VAL A 34 18.00 4.82 2.53
N SER A 35 18.12 6.09 2.14
CA SER A 35 18.95 7.12 2.78
C SER A 35 18.85 8.42 1.98
N ALA A 36 17.90 9.28 2.33
CA ALA A 36 18.02 10.73 2.13
C ALA A 36 17.03 11.44 3.05
N VAL A 37 17.53 11.83 4.23
CA VAL A 37 16.87 12.81 5.09
C VAL A 37 17.23 14.20 4.58
N SER A 38 16.18 15.02 4.44
CA SER A 38 16.13 16.49 4.45
C SER A 38 16.92 17.27 3.40
N THR A 39 16.18 17.76 2.41
CA THR A 39 16.15 19.19 2.09
C THR A 39 14.69 19.64 2.06
N GLN A 40 14.29 20.43 3.06
CA GLN A 40 13.03 21.17 3.05
C GLN A 40 13.07 22.14 1.86
N GLN A 41 12.26 21.84 0.85
CA GLN A 41 11.82 22.78 -0.16
C GLN A 41 10.30 22.77 -0.07
N ASP A 42 9.69 23.95 0.06
CA ASP A 42 8.26 24.18 0.25
C ASP A 42 7.44 23.41 -0.83
N GLY A 43 7.04 22.18 -0.50
CA GLY A 43 6.59 21.19 -1.46
C GLY A 43 5.65 20.20 -0.80
N VAL A 44 4.69 19.69 -1.57
CA VAL A 44 3.67 18.75 -1.10
C VAL A 44 4.35 17.50 -0.55
N THR A 45 4.09 17.15 0.72
CA THR A 45 4.62 15.94 1.34
C THR A 45 3.70 14.74 1.14
N ASN A 46 4.20 13.53 1.38
CA ASN A 46 3.35 12.32 1.40
C ASN A 46 2.18 12.46 2.38
N ASN A 47 2.41 13.06 3.54
CA ASN A 47 1.37 13.26 4.55
C ASN A 47 0.29 14.25 4.08
N ASP A 48 0.69 15.31 3.37
CA ASP A 48 -0.26 16.26 2.79
C ASP A 48 -1.15 15.58 1.75
N VAL A 49 -0.56 14.75 0.87
CA VAL A 49 -1.33 13.95 -0.10
C VAL A 49 -2.25 12.97 0.61
N LEU A 50 -1.76 12.21 1.58
CA LEU A 50 -2.59 11.23 2.32
C LEU A 50 -3.79 11.91 2.98
N LYS A 51 -3.59 13.07 3.61
CA LYS A 51 -4.66 13.88 4.20
C LYS A 51 -5.65 14.33 3.14
N TYR A 52 -5.18 14.98 2.08
CA TYR A 52 -5.99 15.44 0.95
C TYR A 52 -6.85 14.31 0.35
N LEU A 53 -6.25 13.16 0.06
CA LEU A 53 -6.95 12.01 -0.52
C LEU A 53 -7.98 11.42 0.43
N SER A 54 -7.68 11.39 1.73
CA SER A 54 -8.64 10.89 2.74
C SER A 54 -9.88 11.77 2.84
N ASP A 55 -9.76 13.08 2.58
CA ASP A 55 -10.90 14.00 2.54
C ASP A 55 -11.65 13.89 1.20
N LYS A 56 -10.90 13.88 0.08
CA LYS A 56 -11.43 13.75 -1.29
C LYS A 56 -12.29 12.50 -1.46
N TYR A 57 -11.86 11.35 -0.93
CA TYR A 57 -12.52 10.06 -1.08
C TYR A 57 -13.30 9.61 0.17
N SER A 58 -13.67 10.56 1.02
CA SER A 58 -14.34 10.28 2.29
C SER A 58 -15.67 9.55 2.12
N ASN A 59 -16.45 9.86 1.09
CA ASN A 59 -17.72 9.21 0.80
C ASN A 59 -17.52 7.75 0.35
N GLU A 60 -16.60 7.51 -0.57
CA GLU A 60 -16.25 6.18 -1.06
C GLU A 60 -15.70 5.30 0.05
N ILE A 61 -14.90 5.85 0.95
CA ILE A 61 -14.38 5.14 2.12
C ILE A 61 -15.50 4.83 3.11
N SER A 62 -16.42 5.75 3.36
CA SER A 62 -17.57 5.54 4.24
C SER A 62 -18.48 4.40 3.73
N ASN A 63 -18.60 4.28 2.41
CA ASN A 63 -19.36 3.21 1.76
C ASN A 63 -18.74 1.80 1.90
N LEU A 64 -17.51 1.68 2.42
CA LEU A 64 -16.88 0.39 2.71
C LEU A 64 -17.44 -0.28 3.97
N GLY A 65 -18.31 0.39 4.74
CA GLY A 65 -18.95 -0.16 5.94
C GLY A 65 -18.00 -0.31 7.13
N LEU A 66 -16.94 0.50 7.17
CA LEU A 66 -16.03 0.59 8.31
C LEU A 66 -16.46 1.72 9.24
N THR A 67 -16.47 1.46 10.54
CA THR A 67 -16.77 2.48 11.56
C THR A 67 -15.67 3.53 11.62
N ASP A 68 -16.00 4.77 11.99
CA ASP A 68 -15.02 5.85 12.20
C ASP A 68 -13.89 5.48 13.15
N LYS A 69 -14.20 4.73 14.22
CA LYS A 69 -13.19 4.23 15.16
C LYS A 69 -12.10 3.42 14.44
N ARG A 70 -12.49 2.52 13.54
CA ARG A 70 -11.56 1.68 12.75
C ARG A 70 -10.86 2.50 11.67
N LEU A 71 -11.55 3.45 11.04
CA LEU A 71 -10.95 4.32 10.03
C LEU A 71 -9.85 5.22 10.63
N ASN A 72 -9.97 5.58 11.90
CA ASN A 72 -8.97 6.37 12.62
C ASN A 72 -7.89 5.55 13.33
N SER A 73 -7.96 4.21 13.28
CA SER A 73 -6.90 3.34 13.81
C SER A 73 -5.59 3.51 13.03
N ASN A 74 -4.48 3.39 13.75
CA ASN A 74 -3.15 3.45 13.19
C ASN A 74 -2.83 2.23 12.30
N VAL A 75 -2.15 2.50 11.20
CA VAL A 75 -1.55 1.50 10.32
C VAL A 75 -0.04 1.57 10.48
N TYR A 76 0.54 0.44 10.86
CA TYR A 76 1.96 0.23 11.00
C TYR A 76 2.52 -0.60 9.86
N VAL A 77 3.74 -0.25 9.45
CA VAL A 77 4.47 -0.92 8.38
C VAL A 77 5.89 -1.24 8.83
N ARG A 78 6.54 -2.19 8.15
CA ARG A 78 7.95 -2.46 8.35
C ARG A 78 8.67 -2.25 7.03
N ALA A 79 9.68 -1.37 7.00
CA ALA A 79 10.38 -1.02 5.77
C ALA A 79 11.64 -1.88 5.51
N SER A 80 12.31 -2.33 6.57
CA SER A 80 13.54 -3.13 6.48
C SER A 80 13.61 -4.22 7.55
N LEU A 81 14.55 -5.15 7.35
CA LEU A 81 14.86 -6.28 8.25
C LEU A 81 15.24 -5.84 9.68
N ASN A 82 15.78 -4.63 9.81
CA ASN A 82 16.23 -4.06 11.08
C ASN A 82 15.24 -3.09 11.71
N ASP A 83 14.15 -2.78 11.01
CA ASP A 83 13.18 -1.78 11.47
C ASP A 83 12.12 -2.46 12.32
N ASN A 84 11.73 -1.84 13.43
CA ASN A 84 10.47 -2.17 14.08
C ASN A 84 9.28 -1.72 13.21
N PHE A 85 8.07 -2.13 13.59
CA PHE A 85 6.87 -1.54 13.01
C PHE A 85 6.84 -0.03 13.28
N LEU A 86 6.75 0.76 12.22
CA LEU A 86 6.68 2.21 12.25
C LEU A 86 5.27 2.67 11.87
N PHE A 87 4.79 3.72 12.52
CA PHE A 87 3.55 4.37 12.13
C PHE A 87 3.68 4.91 10.70
N PHE A 88 2.72 4.58 9.84
CA PHE A 88 2.67 5.06 8.47
C PHE A 88 1.55 6.08 8.28
N SER A 89 0.32 5.71 8.64
CA SER A 89 -0.87 6.55 8.49
C SER A 89 -2.02 5.99 9.34
N ASN A 90 -3.19 6.64 9.34
CA ASN A 90 -4.41 5.97 9.79
C ASN A 90 -5.05 5.14 8.66
N LEU A 91 -5.99 4.27 9.02
CA LEU A 91 -6.63 3.37 8.05
C LEU A 91 -7.35 4.13 6.92
N LYS A 92 -8.00 5.25 7.21
CA LYS A 92 -8.67 6.08 6.21
C LYS A 92 -7.69 6.59 5.15
N GLN A 93 -6.53 7.08 5.57
CA GLN A 93 -5.45 7.53 4.70
C GLN A 93 -4.82 6.38 3.93
N PHE A 94 -4.65 5.22 4.55
CA PHE A 94 -4.13 4.03 3.86
C PHE A 94 -5.04 3.60 2.69
N ILE A 95 -6.36 3.57 2.92
CA ILE A 95 -7.33 3.15 1.90
C ILE A 95 -7.45 4.19 0.77
N SER A 96 -7.35 5.49 1.10
CA SER A 96 -7.57 6.57 0.12
C SER A 96 -6.60 6.51 -1.07
N VAL A 97 -5.39 5.96 -0.87
CA VAL A 97 -4.42 5.72 -1.94
C VAL A 97 -5.02 4.89 -3.07
N PHE A 98 -5.80 3.85 -2.76
CA PHE A 98 -6.37 2.97 -3.77
C PHE A 98 -7.41 3.68 -4.65
N TYR A 99 -8.12 4.66 -4.10
CA TYR A 99 -9.16 5.40 -4.80
C TYR A 99 -8.62 6.40 -5.83
N ASP A 100 -7.37 6.83 -5.69
CA ASP A 100 -6.72 7.74 -6.66
C ASP A 100 -5.97 7.00 -7.78
N LEU A 101 -5.99 5.66 -7.78
CA LEU A 101 -5.35 4.85 -8.81
C LEU A 101 -6.02 5.01 -10.19
N PRO A 102 -5.24 5.10 -11.27
CA PRO A 102 -5.79 5.16 -12.62
C PRO A 102 -6.51 3.86 -12.97
N ASN A 103 -7.61 3.97 -13.72
CA ASN A 103 -8.42 2.84 -14.19
C ASN A 103 -9.00 1.96 -13.07
N LEU A 104 -9.21 2.53 -11.88
CA LEU A 104 -9.90 1.87 -10.79
C LEU A 104 -11.34 1.52 -11.18
N GLN A 105 -11.72 0.26 -10.99
CA GLN A 105 -13.09 -0.21 -11.13
C GLN A 105 -13.78 -0.38 -9.77
N SER A 106 -13.08 -0.90 -8.77
CA SER A 106 -13.65 -1.05 -7.42
C SER A 106 -12.59 -1.29 -6.36
N VAL A 107 -12.87 -0.86 -5.13
CA VAL A 107 -12.20 -1.32 -3.90
C VAL A 107 -13.23 -2.08 -3.07
N LYS A 108 -12.87 -3.27 -2.58
CA LYS A 108 -13.75 -4.11 -1.74
C LYS A 108 -13.04 -4.51 -0.46
N VAL A 109 -13.77 -4.44 0.65
CA VAL A 109 -13.31 -5.03 1.92
C VAL A 109 -13.51 -6.53 1.88
N VAL A 110 -12.47 -7.28 2.24
CA VAL A 110 -12.51 -8.72 2.46
C VAL A 110 -11.99 -9.02 3.86
N LYS A 111 -12.53 -10.04 4.52
CA LYS A 111 -12.15 -10.42 5.89
C LYS A 111 -11.53 -11.82 5.88
N TYR A 112 -10.43 -12.01 6.58
CA TYR A 112 -9.78 -13.31 6.75
C TYR A 112 -9.30 -13.45 8.19
N ASN A 113 -9.93 -14.26 9.03
CA ASN A 113 -9.54 -14.42 10.45
C ASN A 113 -9.20 -13.06 11.10
N ASN A 114 -7.94 -12.86 11.51
CA ASN A 114 -7.43 -11.64 12.13
C ASN A 114 -6.95 -10.57 11.12
N TYR A 115 -7.34 -10.67 9.86
CA TYR A 115 -6.98 -9.73 8.81
C TYR A 115 -8.20 -9.02 8.23
N ILE A 116 -8.02 -7.72 7.99
CA ILE A 116 -8.86 -6.94 7.08
C ILE A 116 -8.08 -6.69 5.79
N GLY A 117 -8.72 -7.00 4.66
CA GLY A 117 -8.15 -6.87 3.34
C GLY A 117 -8.88 -5.87 2.47
N PHE A 118 -8.14 -5.21 1.59
CA PHE A 118 -8.66 -4.29 0.58
C PHE A 118 -8.32 -4.81 -0.80
N LYS A 119 -9.31 -5.43 -1.45
CA LYS A 119 -9.18 -5.98 -2.80
C LYS A 119 -9.52 -4.90 -3.83
N VAL A 120 -8.52 -4.50 -4.59
CA VAL A 120 -8.56 -3.48 -5.64
C VAL A 120 -8.70 -4.16 -7.00
N LYS A 121 -9.67 -3.70 -7.79
CA LYS A 121 -9.86 -4.11 -9.18
C LYS A 121 -9.55 -2.94 -10.09
N LEU A 122 -8.56 -3.11 -10.96
CA LEU A 122 -8.26 -2.19 -12.05
C LEU A 122 -8.74 -2.78 -13.38
N ALA A 123 -9.09 -1.93 -14.34
CA ALA A 123 -9.51 -2.37 -15.67
C ALA A 123 -8.39 -3.20 -16.35
N GLY A 124 -8.76 -4.32 -16.96
CA GLY A 124 -7.82 -5.21 -17.66
C GLY A 124 -6.84 -5.99 -16.76
N ARG A 125 -6.96 -5.90 -15.41
CA ARG A 125 -6.04 -6.58 -14.48
C ARG A 125 -6.78 -7.50 -13.52
N PRO A 126 -6.17 -8.61 -13.06
CA PRO A 126 -6.69 -9.40 -11.94
C PRO A 126 -6.96 -8.54 -10.71
N ALA A 127 -7.93 -8.93 -9.89
CA ALA A 127 -8.18 -8.22 -8.64
C ALA A 127 -7.15 -8.63 -7.58
N THR A 128 -6.37 -7.67 -7.10
CA THR A 128 -5.29 -7.85 -6.13
C THR A 128 -5.45 -6.88 -4.97
N GLY A 129 -4.56 -6.85 -3.99
CA GLY A 129 -4.67 -5.88 -2.90
C GLY A 129 -3.74 -6.15 -1.73
N PHE A 130 -4.05 -5.51 -0.61
CA PHE A 130 -3.27 -5.58 0.61
C PHE A 130 -4.14 -5.99 1.79
N ALA A 131 -3.51 -6.65 2.76
CA ALA A 131 -4.16 -7.09 3.98
C ALA A 131 -3.40 -6.62 5.21
N LEU A 132 -4.16 -6.14 6.17
CA LEU A 132 -3.70 -5.66 7.46
C LEU A 132 -4.07 -6.68 8.51
N TYR A 133 -3.09 -7.19 9.25
CA TYR A 133 -3.32 -7.94 10.47
C TYR A 133 -3.85 -6.98 11.53
N GLN A 134 -4.89 -7.39 12.24
CA GLN A 134 -5.50 -6.63 13.32
C GLN A 134 -5.04 -7.19 14.67
N GLU A 135 -4.45 -6.33 15.47
CA GLU A 135 -4.13 -6.59 16.87
C GLU A 135 -4.73 -5.44 17.69
N ASP A 136 -5.64 -5.77 18.61
CA ASP A 136 -6.46 -4.79 19.32
C ASP A 136 -7.15 -3.76 18.38
N ASN A 137 -6.78 -2.48 18.50
CA ASN A 137 -7.28 -1.37 17.69
C ASN A 137 -6.25 -0.88 16.66
N GLU A 138 -5.18 -1.64 16.43
CA GLU A 138 -4.09 -1.30 15.51
C GLU A 138 -4.06 -2.25 14.32
N PHE A 139 -3.51 -1.76 13.22
CA PHE A 139 -3.39 -2.49 11.97
C PHE A 139 -1.94 -2.59 11.54
N PHE A 140 -1.53 -3.77 11.10
CA PHE A 140 -0.16 -4.04 10.66
C PHE A 140 -0.19 -4.56 9.24
N LEU A 141 0.51 -3.87 8.32
CA LEU A 141 0.61 -4.31 6.94
C LEU A 141 1.47 -5.58 6.86
N LYS A 142 0.80 -6.73 6.72
CA LYS A 142 1.41 -8.06 6.80
C LYS A 142 0.89 -9.03 5.73
N GLY A 143 0.24 -8.53 4.69
CA GLY A 143 -0.25 -9.42 3.66
C GLY A 143 -0.65 -8.74 2.38
N VAL A 144 -0.78 -9.57 1.37
CA VAL A 144 -1.23 -9.22 0.03
C VAL A 144 -2.38 -10.14 -0.36
N ILE A 145 -3.20 -9.67 -1.28
CA ILE A 145 -4.38 -10.39 -1.77
C ILE A 145 -4.22 -10.59 -3.26
N ASN A 146 -4.49 -11.80 -3.72
CA ASN A 146 -4.61 -12.11 -5.15
C ASN A 146 -5.96 -12.81 -5.43
N GLU A 147 -6.07 -13.43 -6.60
CA GLU A 147 -7.28 -14.16 -6.98
C GLU A 147 -7.56 -15.37 -6.07
N LYS A 148 -6.51 -16.02 -5.54
CA LYS A 148 -6.60 -17.20 -4.67
C LYS A 148 -6.87 -16.85 -3.21
N GLY A 149 -6.68 -15.59 -2.80
CA GLY A 149 -6.98 -15.11 -1.46
C GLY A 149 -5.81 -14.38 -0.81
N LEU A 150 -5.78 -14.40 0.52
CA LEU A 150 -4.73 -13.82 1.35
C LEU A 150 -3.44 -14.63 1.25
N ILE A 151 -2.32 -13.93 1.07
CA ILE A 151 -0.98 -14.42 1.36
C ILE A 151 -0.43 -13.54 2.48
N ALA A 152 -0.32 -14.10 3.68
CA ALA A 152 0.27 -13.44 4.83
C ALA A 152 1.79 -13.57 4.79
N ALA A 153 2.49 -12.52 5.22
CA ALA A 153 3.92 -12.57 5.46
C ALA A 153 4.20 -13.46 6.68
N GLU A 154 5.15 -14.39 6.53
CA GLU A 154 5.53 -15.33 7.59
C GLU A 154 6.73 -14.85 8.42
N ASN A 155 7.45 -13.83 7.93
CA ASN A 155 8.65 -13.31 8.55
C ASN A 155 8.90 -11.84 8.19
N ILE A 156 9.88 -11.23 8.87
CA ILE A 156 10.24 -9.80 8.75
C ILE A 156 10.63 -9.42 7.32
N GLU A 157 11.29 -10.31 6.58
CA GLU A 157 11.68 -10.07 5.18
C GLU A 157 10.44 -9.91 4.30
N GLU A 158 9.48 -10.82 4.45
CA GLU A 158 8.21 -10.78 3.73
C GLU A 158 7.37 -9.55 4.13
N GLU A 159 7.36 -9.14 5.41
CA GLU A 159 6.71 -7.90 5.85
C GLU A 159 7.28 -6.68 5.12
N GLY A 160 8.62 -6.60 4.99
CA GLY A 160 9.31 -5.56 4.21
C GLY A 160 8.91 -5.58 2.73
N LEU A 161 8.82 -6.76 2.13
CA LEU A 161 8.36 -6.92 0.74
C LEU A 161 6.91 -6.45 0.56
N VAL A 162 6.01 -6.79 1.50
CA VAL A 162 4.62 -6.32 1.46
C VAL A 162 4.57 -4.79 1.52
N PHE A 163 5.34 -4.17 2.40
CA PHE A 163 5.39 -2.70 2.48
C PHE A 163 5.95 -2.08 1.22
N ASN A 164 7.08 -2.57 0.69
CA ASN A 164 7.67 -2.05 -0.55
C ASN A 164 6.70 -2.18 -1.74
N SER A 165 5.91 -3.26 -1.75
CA SER A 165 4.86 -3.49 -2.75
C SER A 165 3.76 -2.42 -2.64
N TYR A 166 3.28 -2.16 -1.42
CA TYR A 166 2.30 -1.09 -1.17
C TYR A 166 2.86 0.29 -1.48
N TYR A 167 4.09 0.57 -1.05
CA TYR A 167 4.72 1.87 -1.24
C TYR A 167 4.97 2.16 -2.72
N SER A 168 5.26 1.14 -3.54
CA SER A 168 5.34 1.29 -5.00
C SER A 168 4.01 1.76 -5.61
N VAL A 169 2.87 1.29 -5.09
CA VAL A 169 1.53 1.75 -5.48
C VAL A 169 1.29 3.19 -5.01
N ALA A 170 1.60 3.46 -3.73
CA ALA A 170 1.45 4.77 -3.13
C ALA A 170 2.32 5.84 -3.81
N PHE A 171 3.54 5.49 -4.22
CA PHE A 171 4.48 6.37 -4.91
C PHE A 171 3.90 6.91 -6.23
N VAL A 172 3.23 6.06 -7.02
CA VAL A 172 2.53 6.50 -8.24
C VAL A 172 1.48 7.55 -7.92
N VAL A 173 0.72 7.33 -6.85
CA VAL A 173 -0.31 8.26 -6.37
C VAL A 173 0.32 9.56 -5.83
N PHE A 174 1.39 9.48 -5.06
CA PHE A 174 2.10 10.63 -4.50
C PHE A 174 2.67 11.53 -5.60
N ASN A 175 3.35 10.96 -6.59
CA ASN A 175 3.87 11.73 -7.73
C ASN A 175 2.77 12.39 -8.55
N LYS A 176 1.66 11.67 -8.81
CA LYS A 176 0.48 12.23 -9.50
C LYS A 176 -0.09 13.45 -8.76
N ASN A 177 0.04 13.48 -7.44
CA ASN A 177 -0.46 14.56 -6.58
C ASN A 177 0.64 15.57 -6.19
N GLY A 178 1.77 15.58 -6.89
CA GLY A 178 2.75 16.68 -6.82
C GLY A 178 3.88 16.50 -5.80
N VAL A 179 4.00 15.34 -5.15
CA VAL A 179 5.21 15.02 -4.37
C VAL A 179 6.39 14.87 -5.33
N ARG A 180 7.53 15.47 -4.97
CA ARG A 180 8.79 15.36 -5.71
C ARG A 180 9.83 14.76 -4.78
N TYR A 181 10.64 13.85 -5.33
CA TYR A 181 11.70 13.12 -4.62
C TYR A 181 13.06 13.46 -5.23
#